data_AF-A0AA96TT33-F1
#
_entry.id   AF-A0AA96TT33-F1
#
_cell.length_a   1.000
_cell.length_b   1.000
_cell.length_c   1.000
_cell.angle_alpha   90.00
_cell.angle_beta   90.00
_cell.angle_gamma   90.00
#
_symmetry.space_group_name_H-M   'P 1'
#
loop_
_entity.id
_entity.type
_entity.pdbx_description
1 polymer ?
#
loop_
_entity_poly.entity_id
_entity_poly.type
_entity_poly.pdbx_seq_one_letter_code
_entity_poly.pdbx_strand_id
1 'polypeptide(L)'
;MVRTERKRRKPDEGLRLLAGTVAGALVKAMDTHLWNGVRAEVAGVLGSGVPQRVEVVSTRLQASRDELALVPWERKTQARADFATEWRGSIHAVLWEHPELEAELRAVLGAISPALPHTPVDAAVVHPGPPAG
;
A
#
# COMPACT_ATOMS: atom_id res chain seq x y z
N MET A 1 15.19 6.77 36.19
CA MET A 1 15.18 7.11 34.75
C MET A 1 14.45 6.00 33.96
N VAL A 2 13.11 5.98 33.90
CA VAL A 2 12.32 4.99 33.13
C VAL A 2 11.02 5.65 32.64
N ARG A 3 11.13 6.71 31.82
CA ARG A 3 9.93 7.40 31.27
C ARG A 3 10.00 7.70 29.77
N THR A 4 11.13 7.42 29.12
CA THR A 4 11.37 7.69 27.69
C THR A 4 11.02 6.51 26.77
N GLU A 5 11.03 5.27 27.26
CA GLU A 5 10.76 4.07 26.43
C GLU A 5 9.28 3.79 26.15
N ARG A 6 8.38 4.13 27.08
CA ARG A 6 6.93 3.90 26.85
C ARG A 6 6.33 4.85 25.82
N LYS A 7 6.92 6.05 25.66
CA LYS A 7 6.47 7.05 24.66
C LYS A 7 6.95 6.70 23.23
N ARG A 8 8.04 5.93 23.06
CA ARG A 8 8.56 5.48 21.75
C ARG A 8 7.96 4.15 21.24
N ARG A 9 7.43 3.30 22.11
CA ARG A 9 6.81 2.00 21.72
C ARG A 9 5.42 2.14 21.07
N LYS A 10 4.62 3.12 21.51
CA LYS A 10 3.30 3.42 20.91
C LYS A 10 3.34 4.01 19.49
N PRO A 11 4.24 4.96 19.15
CA PRO A 11 4.30 5.48 17.79
C PRO A 11 4.71 4.40 16.78
N ASP A 12 5.64 3.50 17.13
CA ASP A 12 6.05 2.42 16.22
C ASP A 12 4.89 1.57 15.69
N GLU A 13 4.02 1.09 16.58
CA GLU A 13 2.87 0.26 16.19
C GLU A 13 1.89 1.03 15.30
N GLY A 14 1.60 2.29 15.65
CA GLY A 14 0.75 3.15 14.83
C GLY A 14 1.32 3.38 13.42
N LEU A 15 2.63 3.57 13.31
CA LEU A 15 3.33 3.72 12.04
C LEU A 15 3.34 2.41 11.23
N ARG A 16 3.53 1.26 11.87
CA ARG A 16 3.47 -0.06 11.21
C ARG A 16 2.09 -0.35 10.66
N LEU A 17 1.03 -0.05 11.42
CA LEU A 17 -0.35 -0.20 10.98
C LEU A 17 -0.68 0.73 9.81
N LEU A 18 -0.22 1.99 9.88
CA LEU A 18 -0.36 2.94 8.78
C LEU A 18 0.35 2.44 7.52
N ALA A 19 1.62 2.03 7.64
CA ALA A 19 2.40 1.49 6.55
C ALA A 19 1.74 0.26 5.91
N GLY A 20 1.19 -0.65 6.71
CA GLY A 20 0.42 -1.80 6.22
C GLY A 20 -0.84 -1.39 5.46
N THR A 21 -1.54 -0.36 5.93
CA THR A 21 -2.74 0.17 5.26
C THR A 21 -2.40 0.77 3.89
N VAL A 22 -1.31 1.54 3.80
CA VAL A 22 -0.84 2.12 2.53
C VAL A 22 -0.37 1.04 1.56
N ALA A 23 0.40 0.06 2.03
CA ALA A 23 0.83 -1.06 1.20
C ALA A 23 -0.38 -1.85 0.65
N GLY A 24 -1.41 -2.06 1.47
CA GLY A 24 -2.67 -2.67 1.02
C GLY A 24 -3.42 -1.82 0.00
N ALA A 25 -3.42 -0.49 0.14
CA ALA A 25 -3.99 0.41 -0.86
C ALA A 25 -3.27 0.33 -2.21
N LEU A 26 -1.93 0.24 -2.20
CA LEU A 26 -1.13 0.03 -3.41
C LEU A 26 -1.49 -1.29 -4.10
N VAL A 27 -1.63 -2.39 -3.35
CA VAL A 27 -2.07 -3.69 -3.90
C VAL A 27 -3.47 -3.60 -4.51
N LYS A 28 -4.42 -2.89 -3.89
CA LYS A 28 -5.76 -2.72 -4.45
C LYS A 28 -5.75 -1.89 -5.73
N ALA A 29 -4.85 -0.93 -5.85
CA ALA A 29 -4.77 -0.02 -6.99
C ALA A 29 -4.02 -0.61 -8.19
N MET A 30 -3.08 -1.55 -7.99
CA MET A 30 -2.08 -1.96 -8.99
C MET A 30 -2.67 -2.52 -10.29
N ASP A 31 -3.84 -3.14 -10.26
CA ASP A 31 -4.50 -3.68 -11.47
C ASP A 31 -5.61 -2.77 -12.00
N THR A 32 -5.66 -1.53 -11.52
CA THR A 32 -6.70 -0.56 -11.87
C THR A 32 -6.11 0.68 -12.53
N HIS A 33 -6.97 1.47 -13.16
CA HIS A 33 -6.62 2.78 -13.68
C HIS A 33 -6.16 3.77 -12.57
N LEU A 34 -6.50 3.49 -11.31
CA LEU A 34 -6.13 4.33 -10.15
C LEU A 34 -4.65 4.22 -9.78
N TRP A 35 -3.93 3.20 -10.29
CA TRP A 35 -2.53 2.96 -9.95
C TRP A 35 -1.67 4.22 -10.07
N ASN A 36 -1.78 4.95 -11.18
CA ASN A 36 -0.93 6.12 -11.41
C ASN A 36 -1.18 7.23 -10.40
N GLY A 37 -2.45 7.48 -10.04
CA GLY A 37 -2.81 8.46 -9.02
C GLY A 37 -2.32 8.06 -7.63
N VAL A 38 -2.64 6.84 -7.21
CA VAL A 38 -2.23 6.33 -5.88
C VAL A 38 -0.70 6.30 -5.73
N ARG A 39 0.01 5.85 -6.77
CA ARG A 39 1.48 5.85 -6.79
C ARG A 39 2.05 7.25 -6.64
N ALA A 40 1.51 8.23 -7.37
CA ALA A 40 1.99 9.61 -7.33
C ALA A 40 1.77 10.25 -5.94
N GLU A 41 0.58 10.10 -5.36
CA GLU A 41 0.25 10.62 -4.03
C GLU A 41 1.16 10.01 -2.95
N VAL A 42 1.30 8.67 -2.94
CA VAL A 42 2.16 7.98 -1.97
C VAL A 42 3.63 8.35 -2.15
N ALA A 43 4.13 8.42 -3.39
CA ALA A 43 5.50 8.84 -3.65
C ALA A 43 5.75 10.31 -3.26
N GLY A 44 4.76 11.18 -3.42
CA GLY A 44 4.79 12.59 -3.01
C GLY A 44 5.11 12.72 -1.51
N VAL A 45 4.36 11.99 -0.69
CA VAL A 45 4.54 12.00 0.77
C VAL A 45 5.87 11.36 1.16
N LEU A 46 6.20 10.18 0.63
CA LEU A 46 7.44 9.47 0.99
C LEU A 46 8.71 10.19 0.51
N GLY A 47 8.61 10.96 -0.58
CA GLY A 47 9.67 11.85 -1.04
C GLY A 47 9.69 13.20 -0.31
N SER A 48 8.75 13.44 0.61
CA SER A 48 8.56 14.71 1.34
C SER A 48 8.49 15.92 0.41
N GLY A 49 7.88 15.77 -0.76
CA GLY A 49 7.80 16.80 -1.80
C GLY A 49 9.12 17.12 -2.51
N VAL A 50 10.25 16.49 -2.16
CA VAL A 50 11.54 16.69 -2.84
C VAL A 50 11.50 15.97 -4.19
N PRO A 51 11.54 16.69 -5.34
CA PRO A 51 11.25 16.09 -6.65
C PRO A 51 12.08 14.85 -6.98
N GLN A 52 13.37 14.87 -6.66
CA GLN A 52 14.28 13.74 -6.91
C GLN A 52 13.92 12.52 -6.05
N ARG A 53 13.51 12.72 -4.79
CA ARG A 53 13.11 11.62 -3.90
C ARG A 53 11.75 11.05 -4.31
N VAL A 54 10.82 11.92 -4.66
CA VAL A 54 9.50 11.53 -5.19
C VAL A 54 9.69 10.66 -6.43
N GLU A 55 10.54 11.07 -7.37
CA GLU A 55 10.81 10.29 -8.58
C GLU A 55 11.43 8.92 -8.27
N VAL A 56 12.41 8.87 -7.36
CA VAL A 56 13.04 7.60 -6.95
C VAL A 56 12.00 6.62 -6.36
N VAL A 57 11.15 7.09 -5.44
CA VAL A 57 10.10 6.25 -4.84
C VAL A 57 9.07 5.83 -5.88
N SER A 58 8.64 6.76 -6.73
CA SER A 58 7.65 6.56 -7.79
C SER A 58 8.12 5.54 -8.83
N THR A 59 9.38 5.62 -9.26
CA THR A 59 10.01 4.67 -10.18
C THR A 59 10.14 3.30 -9.53
N ARG A 60 10.56 3.22 -8.26
CA ARG A 60 10.66 1.94 -7.54
C ARG A 60 9.29 1.25 -7.40
N LEU A 61 8.24 2.00 -7.06
CA LEU A 61 6.87 1.47 -7.01
C LEU A 61 6.42 0.91 -8.36
N GLN A 62 6.72 1.63 -9.44
CA GLN A 62 6.41 1.20 -10.80
C GLN A 62 7.16 -0.09 -11.17
N ALA A 63 8.46 -0.16 -10.90
CA ALA A 63 9.28 -1.35 -11.15
C ALA A 63 8.75 -2.58 -10.40
N SER A 64 8.45 -2.46 -9.10
CA SER A 64 7.88 -3.57 -8.31
C SER A 64 6.53 -4.06 -8.86
N ARG A 65 5.69 -3.17 -9.40
CA ARG A 65 4.44 -3.55 -10.07
C ARG A 65 4.70 -4.26 -11.40
N ASP A 66 5.65 -3.77 -12.19
CA ASP A 66 5.98 -4.35 -13.49
C ASP A 66 6.54 -5.77 -13.33
N GLU A 67 7.37 -6.00 -12.30
CA GLU A 67 7.81 -7.35 -11.90
C GLU A 67 6.62 -8.25 -11.55
N LEU A 68 5.65 -7.74 -10.80
CA LEU A 68 4.44 -8.49 -10.43
C LEU A 68 3.57 -8.84 -11.64
N ALA A 69 3.56 -7.99 -12.67
CA ALA A 69 2.84 -8.27 -13.92
C ALA A 69 3.41 -9.47 -14.68
N LEU A 70 4.70 -9.78 -14.50
CA LEU A 70 5.37 -10.94 -15.09
C LEU A 70 5.15 -12.25 -14.32
N VAL A 71 4.58 -12.18 -13.12
CA VAL A 71 4.36 -13.36 -12.27
C VAL A 71 3.20 -14.22 -12.81
N PRO A 72 3.39 -15.56 -12.94
CA PRO A 72 2.31 -16.48 -13.32
C PRO A 72 1.10 -16.38 -12.39
N TRP A 73 -0.11 -16.60 -12.92
CA TRP A 73 -1.35 -16.37 -12.19
C TRP A 73 -1.43 -17.21 -10.90
N GLU A 74 -0.87 -18.42 -10.90
CA GLU A 74 -0.83 -19.34 -9.76
C GLU A 74 -0.04 -18.77 -8.58
N ARG A 75 0.91 -17.86 -8.86
CA ARG A 75 1.77 -17.22 -7.87
C ARG A 75 1.38 -15.78 -7.57
N LYS A 76 0.40 -15.21 -8.28
CA LYS A 76 0.02 -13.78 -8.13
C LYS A 76 -0.42 -13.43 -6.71
N THR A 77 -1.18 -14.31 -6.05
CA THR A 77 -1.63 -14.06 -4.67
C THR A 77 -0.44 -13.91 -3.72
N GLN A 78 0.54 -14.82 -3.80
CA GLN A 78 1.74 -14.76 -2.97
C GLN A 78 2.60 -13.53 -3.34
N ALA A 79 2.82 -13.28 -4.63
CA ALA A 79 3.60 -12.13 -5.08
C ALA A 79 2.99 -10.79 -4.63
N ARG A 80 1.66 -10.67 -4.59
CA ARG A 80 0.98 -9.48 -4.04
C ARG A 80 1.20 -9.33 -2.53
N ALA A 81 1.22 -10.44 -1.78
CA ALA A 81 1.52 -10.42 -0.35
C ALA A 81 2.97 -10.04 -0.07
N ASP A 82 3.90 -10.50 -0.91
CA ASP A 82 5.32 -10.16 -0.83
C ASP A 82 5.54 -8.67 -1.16
N PHE A 83 4.93 -8.18 -2.24
CA PHE A 83 4.89 -6.75 -2.57
C PHE A 83 4.37 -5.91 -1.39
N ALA A 84 3.25 -6.31 -0.78
CA ALA A 84 2.69 -5.59 0.37
C ALA A 84 3.66 -5.61 1.56
N THR A 85 4.35 -6.71 1.78
CA THR A 85 5.32 -6.85 2.88
C THR A 85 6.54 -5.98 2.68
N GLU A 86 7.11 -5.97 1.47
CA GLU A 86 8.24 -5.12 1.10
C GLU A 86 7.90 -3.63 1.28
N TRP A 87 6.77 -3.20 0.71
CA TRP A 87 6.38 -1.80 0.76
C TRP A 87 5.94 -1.36 2.15
N ARG A 88 5.29 -2.22 2.94
CA ARG A 88 5.03 -1.95 4.35
C ARG A 88 6.34 -1.68 5.11
N GLY A 89 7.37 -2.50 4.91
CA GLY A 89 8.67 -2.30 5.54
C GLY A 89 9.35 -0.99 5.11
N SER A 90 9.33 -0.71 3.81
CA SER A 90 9.93 0.51 3.25
C SER A 90 9.21 1.78 3.74
N ILE A 91 7.88 1.79 3.74
CA ILE A 91 7.06 2.91 4.22
C ILE A 91 7.24 3.12 5.72
N HIS A 92 7.25 2.02 6.49
CA HIS A 92 7.49 2.09 7.93
C HIS A 92 8.87 2.69 8.25
N ALA A 93 9.91 2.31 7.51
CA ALA A 93 11.24 2.90 7.68
C ALA A 93 11.24 4.41 7.44
N VAL A 94 10.59 4.88 6.37
CA VAL A 94 10.44 6.32 6.09
C VAL A 94 9.68 7.02 7.21
N LEU A 95 8.56 6.47 7.65
CA LEU A 95 7.76 7.05 8.75
C LEU A 95 8.49 7.05 10.08
N TRP A 96 9.36 6.05 10.32
CA TRP A 96 10.17 5.97 11.52
C TRP A 96 11.24 7.05 11.56
N GLU A 97 11.85 7.36 10.41
CA GLU A 97 12.81 8.45 10.24
C GLU A 97 12.13 9.83 10.25
N HIS A 98 10.93 9.90 9.66
CA HIS A 98 10.15 11.12 9.43
C HIS A 98 8.70 10.98 9.93
N PRO A 99 8.47 10.93 11.26
CA PRO A 99 7.14 10.74 11.84
C PRO A 99 6.17 11.89 11.52
N GLU A 100 6.67 13.08 11.16
CA GLU A 100 5.87 14.21 10.70
C GLU A 100 5.03 13.91 9.44
N LEU A 101 5.46 12.95 8.62
CA LEU A 101 4.75 12.54 7.39
C LEU A 101 3.51 11.69 7.69
N GLU A 102 3.34 11.23 8.93
CA GLU A 102 2.22 10.38 9.35
C GLU A 102 0.86 11.02 9.06
N ALA A 103 0.71 12.32 9.34
CA ALA A 103 -0.54 13.05 9.13
C ALA A 103 -0.86 13.21 7.64
N GLU A 104 0.15 13.54 6.83
CA GLU A 104 0.02 13.71 5.39
C GLU A 104 -0.34 12.39 4.71
N LEU A 105 0.32 11.29 5.11
CA LEU A 105 0.04 9.96 4.57
C LEU A 105 -1.37 9.48 4.92
N ARG A 106 -1.88 9.84 6.10
CA ARG A 106 -3.29 9.60 6.46
C ARG A 106 -4.26 10.42 5.63
N ALA A 107 -3.92 11.67 5.33
CA ALA A 107 -4.76 12.51 4.46
C ALA A 107 -4.85 11.91 3.05
N VAL A 108 -3.71 11.47 2.49
CA VAL A 108 -3.67 10.74 1.21
C VAL A 108 -4.53 9.48 1.26
N LEU A 109 -4.39 8.65 2.31
CA LEU A 109 -5.24 7.46 2.49
C LEU A 109 -6.73 7.81 2.53
N GLY A 110 -7.10 8.87 3.23
CA GLY A 110 -8.49 9.34 3.30
C GLY A 110 -9.05 9.76 1.94
N ALA A 111 -8.22 10.35 1.08
CA ALA A 111 -8.60 10.74 -0.27
C ALA A 111 -8.72 9.53 -1.23
N ILE A 112 -7.80 8.57 -1.16
CA ILE A 112 -7.79 7.43 -2.11
C ILE A 112 -8.72 6.28 -1.70
N SER A 113 -8.92 6.04 -0.40
CA SER A 113 -9.65 4.87 0.11
C SER A 113 -11.07 4.72 -0.47
N PRO A 114 -11.87 5.79 -0.62
CA PRO A 114 -13.22 5.70 -1.19
C PRO A 114 -13.25 5.28 -2.66
N ALA A 115 -12.15 5.50 -3.40
CA ALA A 115 -12.06 5.17 -4.82
C ALA A 115 -11.54 3.74 -5.05
N LEU A 116 -10.89 3.13 -4.07
CA LEU A 116 -10.29 1.81 -4.23
C LEU A 116 -11.36 0.72 -4.33
N PRO A 117 -11.11 -0.32 -5.14
CA PRO A 117 -12.00 -1.47 -5.17
C PRO A 117 -12.08 -2.11 -3.78
N HIS A 118 -13.29 -2.20 -3.26
CA HIS A 118 -13.60 -3.09 -2.15
C HIS A 118 -13.78 -4.46 -2.75
N THR A 119 -12.80 -5.36 -2.65
CA THR A 119 -12.99 -6.74 -3.09
C THR A 119 -14.15 -7.34 -2.31
N PRO A 120 -15.32 -7.60 -2.91
CA PRO A 120 -16.33 -8.41 -2.26
C PRO A 120 -15.85 -9.85 -2.47
N VAL A 121 -15.39 -10.50 -1.39
CA VAL A 121 -14.97 -11.91 -1.41
C VAL A 121 -16.16 -12.87 -1.66
N ASP A 122 -17.37 -12.34 -1.93
CA ASP A 122 -18.62 -13.09 -2.04
C ASP A 122 -19.23 -13.12 -3.46
N ALA A 123 -18.56 -12.61 -4.50
CA ALA A 123 -19.08 -12.71 -5.87
C ALA A 123 -18.83 -14.09 -6.53
N ALA A 124 -18.32 -15.07 -5.78
CA ALA A 124 -18.09 -16.44 -6.26
C ALA A 124 -19.25 -17.41 -5.96
N VAL A 125 -20.31 -16.99 -5.27
CA VAL A 125 -21.58 -17.75 -5.15
C VAL A 125 -22.59 -17.19 -6.16
N VAL A 126 -22.31 -17.32 -7.45
CA VAL A 126 -23.37 -17.40 -8.46
C VAL A 126 -22.92 -18.25 -9.64
N HIS A 127 -22.81 -19.56 -9.39
CA HIS A 127 -23.01 -20.53 -10.47
C HIS A 127 -24.51 -20.79 -10.56
N PRO A 128 -25.23 -20.29 -11.58
CA PRO A 128 -26.51 -20.90 -11.95
C PRO A 128 -26.19 -22.30 -12.47
N GLY A 129 -26.56 -23.33 -11.70
CA GLY A 129 -26.54 -24.72 -12.15
C GLY A 129 -27.39 -24.88 -13.42
N PRO A 130 -27.04 -25.81 -14.33
CA PRO A 130 -27.79 -25.98 -15.58
C PRO A 130 -29.23 -26.43 -15.27
N PRO A 131 -30.23 -26.00 -16.07
CA PRO A 131 -31.59 -26.49 -15.91
C PRO A 131 -31.61 -28.01 -16.18
N ALA A 132 -32.10 -28.76 -15.20
CA ALA A 132 -32.45 -30.16 -15.39
C ALA A 132 -33.59 -30.24 -16.42
N GLY A 133 -33.34 -30.95 -17.51
CA GLY A 133 -34.38 -31.50 -18.37
C GLY A 133 -34.97 -32.77 -17.77
#